data_AF-A0A3M1Z4Z0-F1
#
_entry.id   AF-A0A3M1Z4Z0-F1
#
_cell.length_a   1.000
_cell.length_b   1.000
_cell.length_c   1.000
_cell.angle_alpha   90.00
_cell.angle_beta   90.00
_cell.angle_gamma   90.00
#
_symmetry.space_group_name_H-M   'P 1'
#
loop_
_entity.id
_entity.type
_entity.pdbx_description
1 polymer ?
#
loop_
_entity_poly.entity_id
_entity_poly.type
_entity_poly.pdbx_seq_one_letter_code
_entity_poly.pdbx_strand_id
1 'polypeptide(L)'
;MTRYAWLNGRLVDEAAAVVPAADRGFLYADGLFETLRLYGGRPFRLADHWARLTASSRFLGLPDPPDPNPAIEALVRANGAADAVVRFTWTRGARPAGPRPGPAPNPTFLATLRPLPPDLARRRAEGVEARTVSQSLRARGLAMQGHKTLAYLGSVWALGRVPGGAEPLLLTTEGHLAEGATSNLFWVRDGVCHTPHPDTGCLPGIAARVARERAAALGLEVREGFYEPGHLAQADEAFLTNSVVEIVPLVALDGRAVGAGRPGAVTRRLQEAYAEAVRREGGAP
;
A
#
# COMPACT_ATOMS: atom_id res chain seq x y z
N MET A 1 21.23 -8.40 -2.30
CA MET A 1 21.12 -7.00 -2.76
C MET A 1 20.56 -7.05 -4.16
N THR A 2 19.60 -6.18 -4.50
CA THR A 2 19.13 -6.01 -5.88
C THR A 2 20.21 -5.31 -6.67
N ARG A 3 20.41 -5.77 -7.91
CA ARG A 3 21.48 -5.31 -8.80
C ARG A 3 20.94 -4.66 -10.06
N TYR A 4 19.73 -5.04 -10.47
CA TYR A 4 19.14 -4.57 -11.70
C TYR A 4 17.77 -3.93 -11.47
N ALA A 5 17.50 -2.86 -12.22
CA ALA A 5 16.21 -2.21 -12.34
C ALA A 5 15.70 -2.32 -13.80
N TRP A 6 14.40 -2.14 -13.99
CA TRP A 6 13.80 -2.02 -15.31
C TRP A 6 13.45 -0.54 -15.57
N LEU A 7 13.99 0.04 -16.62
CA LEU A 7 13.74 1.43 -17.00
C LEU A 7 13.38 1.50 -18.48
N ASN A 8 12.16 1.96 -18.79
CA ASN A 8 11.66 2.21 -20.15
C ASN A 8 11.92 1.07 -21.14
N GLY A 9 11.59 -0.17 -20.74
CA GLY A 9 11.71 -1.34 -21.61
C GLY A 9 13.06 -2.06 -21.53
N ARG A 10 13.98 -1.60 -20.69
CA ARG A 10 15.35 -2.11 -20.61
C ARG A 10 15.72 -2.51 -19.19
N LEU A 11 16.41 -3.64 -19.06
CA LEU A 11 17.08 -4.01 -17.83
C LEU A 11 18.41 -3.25 -17.75
N VAL A 12 18.63 -2.56 -16.64
CA VAL A 12 19.84 -1.76 -16.38
C VAL A 12 20.37 -2.05 -14.99
N ASP A 13 21.66 -1.80 -14.76
CA ASP A 13 22.19 -1.79 -13.39
C ASP A 13 21.40 -0.76 -12.56
N GLU A 14 21.00 -1.12 -11.34
CA GLU A 14 20.19 -0.26 -10.48
C GLU A 14 20.87 1.09 -10.20
N ALA A 15 22.20 1.12 -10.05
CA ALA A 15 22.96 2.36 -9.87
C ALA A 15 23.00 3.23 -11.14
N ALA A 16 22.76 2.64 -12.31
CA ALA A 16 22.69 3.34 -13.59
C ALA A 16 21.25 3.72 -14.01
N ALA A 17 20.24 3.38 -13.20
CA ALA A 17 18.84 3.69 -13.46
C ALA A 17 18.52 5.17 -13.16
N VAL A 18 18.94 6.05 -14.06
CA VAL A 18 18.76 7.52 -13.92
C VAL A 18 17.55 8.03 -14.70
N VAL A 19 16.85 9.00 -14.12
CA VAL A 19 15.77 9.75 -14.79
C VAL A 19 16.24 11.18 -15.12
N PRO A 20 15.72 11.82 -16.16
CA PRO A 20 16.05 13.21 -16.44
C PRO A 20 15.67 14.11 -15.26
N ALA A 21 16.51 15.10 -14.94
CA ALA A 21 16.19 16.09 -13.88
C ALA A 21 14.90 16.89 -14.17
N ALA A 22 14.51 16.97 -15.45
CA ALA A 22 13.28 17.60 -15.90
C ALA A 22 12.04 16.67 -15.81
N ASP A 23 12.18 15.44 -15.28
CA ASP A 23 11.05 14.52 -15.09
C ASP A 23 10.04 15.14 -14.11
N ARG A 24 8.78 15.25 -14.55
CA ARG A 24 7.74 15.89 -13.75
C ARG A 24 7.30 15.06 -12.54
N GLY A 25 7.53 13.76 -12.56
CA GLY A 25 7.39 12.91 -11.37
C GLY A 25 8.36 13.33 -10.28
N PHE A 26 9.59 13.71 -10.65
CA PHE A 26 10.59 14.25 -9.72
C PHE A 26 10.25 15.68 -9.27
N LEU A 27 9.87 16.56 -10.20
CA LEU A 27 9.66 17.98 -9.91
C LEU A 27 8.33 18.29 -9.19
N TYR A 28 7.26 17.55 -9.51
CA TYR A 28 5.88 17.91 -9.14
C TYR A 28 5.06 16.74 -8.60
N ALA A 29 5.66 15.57 -8.38
CA ALA A 29 4.93 14.34 -8.09
C ALA A 29 3.85 13.99 -9.16
N ASP A 30 4.07 14.43 -10.41
CA ASP A 30 3.17 14.20 -11.55
C ASP A 30 3.35 12.78 -12.09
N GLY A 31 2.85 11.83 -11.31
CA GLY A 31 2.98 10.41 -11.55
C GLY A 31 2.32 9.59 -10.46
N LEU A 32 2.38 8.28 -10.68
CA LEU A 32 1.74 7.24 -9.90
C LEU A 32 2.76 6.18 -9.52
N PHE A 33 2.41 5.37 -8.54
CA PHE A 33 3.20 4.19 -8.23
C PHE A 33 2.33 3.02 -7.80
N GLU A 34 2.85 1.82 -8.00
CA GLU A 34 2.33 0.60 -7.39
C GLU A 34 3.43 -0.10 -6.61
N THR A 35 3.02 -0.76 -5.53
CA THR A 35 3.92 -1.60 -4.73
C THR A 35 3.21 -2.90 -4.44
N LEU A 36 3.82 -4.01 -4.83
CA LEU A 36 3.25 -5.35 -4.64
C LEU A 36 4.33 -6.36 -4.27
N ARG A 37 3.90 -7.46 -3.67
CA ARG A 37 4.78 -8.55 -3.27
C ARG A 37 4.82 -9.63 -4.35
N LEU A 38 6.02 -10.12 -4.59
CA LEU A 38 6.28 -11.34 -5.34
C LEU A 38 6.33 -12.52 -4.36
N TYR A 39 5.65 -13.61 -4.71
CA TYR A 39 5.67 -14.89 -4.01
C TYR A 39 6.20 -15.92 -5.00
N GLY A 40 7.37 -16.51 -4.74
CA GLY A 40 7.99 -17.43 -5.71
C GLY A 40 8.22 -16.82 -7.11
N GLY A 41 8.50 -15.51 -7.18
CA GLY A 41 8.69 -14.76 -8.42
C GLY A 41 7.40 -14.27 -9.07
N ARG A 42 6.23 -14.59 -8.52
CA ARG A 42 4.93 -14.22 -9.09
C ARG A 42 4.23 -13.11 -8.31
N PRO A 43 3.68 -12.09 -9.00
CA PRO A 43 2.96 -11.00 -8.35
C PRO A 43 1.56 -11.44 -7.90
N PHE A 44 1.18 -11.15 -6.67
CA PHE A 44 -0.19 -11.39 -6.20
C PHE A 44 -1.13 -10.24 -6.59
N ARG A 45 -2.31 -10.56 -7.13
CA ARG A 45 -3.37 -9.60 -7.56
C ARG A 45 -2.86 -8.53 -8.53
N LEU A 46 -1.94 -8.89 -9.44
CA LEU A 46 -1.36 -7.96 -10.43
C LEU A 46 -2.43 -7.23 -11.25
N ALA A 47 -3.45 -7.94 -11.72
CA ALA A 47 -4.52 -7.37 -12.53
C ALA A 47 -5.23 -6.20 -11.82
N ASP A 48 -5.42 -6.31 -10.51
CA ASP A 48 -6.10 -5.28 -9.74
C ASP A 48 -5.21 -4.07 -9.45
N HIS A 49 -3.92 -4.32 -9.18
CA HIS A 49 -2.92 -3.27 -9.09
C HIS A 49 -2.86 -2.49 -10.42
N TRP A 50 -2.86 -3.18 -11.56
CA TRP A 50 -2.82 -2.53 -12.87
C TRP A 50 -4.12 -1.82 -13.23
N ALA A 51 -5.27 -2.36 -12.83
CA ALA A 51 -6.55 -1.69 -12.99
C ALA A 51 -6.58 -0.35 -12.23
N ARG A 52 -6.11 -0.33 -10.97
CA ARG A 52 -6.01 0.91 -10.19
C ARG A 52 -5.02 1.92 -10.79
N LEU A 53 -3.84 1.44 -11.22
CA LEU A 53 -2.85 2.29 -11.88
C LEU A 53 -3.41 2.90 -13.16
N THR A 54 -4.08 2.11 -13.99
CA THR A 54 -4.70 2.54 -15.25
C THR A 54 -5.81 3.56 -15.01
N ALA A 55 -6.73 3.29 -14.07
CA ALA A 55 -7.78 4.24 -13.71
C ALA A 55 -7.20 5.58 -13.21
N SER A 56 -6.14 5.52 -12.40
CA SER A 56 -5.45 6.71 -11.91
C SER A 56 -4.70 7.45 -13.02
N SER A 57 -4.10 6.73 -13.97
CA SER A 57 -3.44 7.33 -15.15
C SER A 57 -4.45 8.14 -15.96
N ARG A 58 -5.61 7.55 -16.26
CA ARG A 58 -6.67 8.22 -17.02
C ARG A 58 -7.19 9.46 -16.30
N PHE A 59 -7.41 9.38 -14.99
CA PHE A 59 -7.82 10.52 -14.17
C PHE A 59 -6.81 11.67 -14.22
N LEU A 60 -5.50 11.37 -14.20
CA LEU A 60 -4.43 12.37 -14.32
C LEU A 60 -4.13 12.79 -15.76
N GLY A 61 -4.84 12.25 -16.77
CA GLY A 61 -4.52 12.48 -18.18
C GLY A 61 -3.12 11.97 -18.57
N LEU A 62 -2.66 10.89 -17.95
CA LEU A 62 -1.51 10.10 -18.38
C LEU A 62 -1.96 9.01 -19.36
N PRO A 63 -1.10 8.56 -20.29
CA PRO A 63 -1.38 7.37 -21.06
C PRO A 63 -1.50 6.14 -20.15
N ASP A 64 -2.22 5.14 -20.63
CA ASP A 64 -2.31 3.84 -19.96
C ASP A 64 -0.90 3.28 -19.72
N PRO A 65 -0.62 2.73 -18.51
CA PRO A 65 0.70 2.19 -18.20
C PRO A 65 1.00 0.97 -19.08
N PRO A 66 2.28 0.71 -19.42
CA PRO A 66 2.66 -0.47 -20.21
C PRO A 66 2.36 -1.77 -19.47
N ASP A 67 2.40 -2.90 -20.18
CA ASP A 67 2.33 -4.23 -19.56
C ASP A 67 3.51 -4.43 -18.58
N PRO A 68 3.26 -4.78 -17.30
CA PRO A 68 4.32 -4.99 -16.32
C PRO A 68 5.02 -6.34 -16.45
N ASN A 69 4.42 -7.34 -17.09
CA ASN A 69 4.94 -8.71 -17.07
C ASN A 69 6.38 -8.81 -17.60
N PRO A 70 6.76 -8.17 -18.72
CA PRO A 70 8.16 -8.18 -19.18
C PRO A 70 9.15 -7.63 -18.14
N ALA A 71 8.76 -6.58 -17.41
CA ALA A 71 9.59 -6.00 -16.37
C ALA A 71 9.76 -6.95 -15.18
N ILE A 72 8.66 -7.57 -14.72
CA ILE A 72 8.68 -8.53 -13.60
C ILE A 72 9.56 -9.73 -13.95
N GLU A 73 9.35 -10.34 -15.11
CA GLU A 73 10.10 -11.51 -15.54
C GLU A 73 11.60 -11.23 -15.67
N ALA A 74 11.96 -10.09 -16.27
CA ALA A 74 13.36 -9.68 -16.40
C ALA A 74 14.00 -9.44 -15.03
N LEU A 75 13.30 -8.75 -14.12
CA LEU A 75 13.79 -8.44 -12.78
C LEU A 75 13.96 -9.68 -11.91
N VAL A 76 12.98 -10.59 -11.91
CA VAL A 76 13.02 -11.85 -11.16
C VAL A 76 14.21 -12.70 -11.61
N ARG A 77 14.38 -12.85 -12.93
CA ARG A 77 15.47 -13.62 -13.52
C ARG A 77 16.83 -13.03 -13.21
N ALA A 78 17.00 -11.72 -13.41
CA ALA A 78 18.30 -11.06 -13.27
C ALA A 78 18.74 -10.88 -11.81
N ASN A 79 17.80 -10.75 -10.88
CA ASN A 79 18.10 -10.59 -9.45
C ASN A 79 17.99 -11.90 -8.65
N GLY A 80 17.55 -13.01 -9.26
CA GLY A 80 17.32 -14.27 -8.55
C GLY A 80 16.28 -14.14 -7.43
N ALA A 81 15.29 -13.27 -7.61
CA ALA A 81 14.38 -12.86 -6.54
C ALA A 81 13.07 -13.67 -6.57
N ALA A 82 12.92 -14.60 -5.61
CA ALA A 82 11.68 -15.35 -5.42
C ALA A 82 10.66 -14.55 -4.57
N ASP A 83 11.02 -14.21 -3.34
CA ASP A 83 10.20 -13.39 -2.44
C ASP A 83 10.79 -11.98 -2.34
N ALA A 84 10.08 -11.01 -2.91
CA ALA A 84 10.54 -9.62 -2.97
C ALA A 84 9.36 -8.64 -3.04
N VAL A 85 9.67 -7.37 -2.83
CA VAL A 85 8.74 -6.27 -3.11
C VAL A 85 9.14 -5.65 -4.43
N VAL A 86 8.22 -5.62 -5.39
CA VAL A 86 8.39 -4.83 -6.61
C VAL A 86 7.65 -3.51 -6.47
N ARG A 87 8.31 -2.43 -6.88
CA ARG A 87 7.72 -1.09 -7.00
C ARG A 87 7.75 -0.67 -8.45
N PHE A 88 6.59 -0.25 -8.96
CA PHE A 88 6.46 0.42 -10.24
C PHE A 88 6.27 1.91 -10.01
N THR A 89 6.97 2.73 -10.79
CA THR A 89 6.82 4.19 -10.83
C THR A 89 6.50 4.58 -12.26
N TRP A 90 5.38 5.29 -12.44
CA TRP A 90 4.87 5.75 -13.73
C TRP A 90 4.71 7.26 -13.72
N THR A 91 5.56 7.99 -14.43
CA THR A 91 5.56 9.45 -14.41
C THR A 91 5.14 10.01 -15.75
N ARG A 92 4.70 11.28 -15.76
CA ARG A 92 4.49 12.03 -17.00
C ARG A 92 5.76 12.14 -17.85
N GLY A 93 6.95 11.91 -17.27
CA GLY A 93 8.22 12.03 -17.96
C GLY A 93 8.75 13.47 -18.00
N ALA A 94 9.82 13.64 -18.78
CA ALA A 94 10.56 14.90 -18.85
C ALA A 94 9.91 15.93 -19.78
N ARG A 95 9.83 17.19 -19.34
CA ARG A 95 9.35 18.31 -20.16
C ARG A 95 10.02 19.64 -19.80
N PRO A 96 10.31 20.52 -20.79
CA PRO A 96 10.69 21.90 -20.53
C PRO A 96 9.55 22.73 -19.91
N ALA A 97 9.88 23.43 -18.83
CA ALA A 97 9.23 24.58 -18.18
C ALA A 97 7.71 24.53 -17.82
N GLY A 98 7.44 24.87 -16.55
CA GLY A 98 6.14 25.30 -16.02
C GLY A 98 5.29 24.18 -15.39
N PRO A 99 4.42 24.51 -14.41
CA PRO A 99 3.60 23.52 -13.71
C PRO A 99 2.46 22.95 -14.58
N ARG A 100 2.03 23.67 -15.62
CA ARG A 100 0.95 23.25 -16.51
C ARG A 100 1.30 21.94 -17.23
N PRO A 101 0.48 20.89 -17.11
CA PRO A 101 0.69 19.66 -17.85
C PRO A 101 0.39 19.92 -19.35
N GLY A 102 1.27 19.42 -20.21
CA GLY A 102 1.02 19.29 -21.64
C GLY A 102 1.10 17.82 -22.05
N PRO A 103 0.85 17.49 -23.33
CA PRO A 103 1.13 16.15 -23.84
C PRO A 103 2.61 15.85 -23.60
N ALA A 104 2.89 14.72 -22.95
CA ALA A 104 4.25 14.30 -22.72
C ALA A 104 4.61 13.21 -23.74
N PRO A 105 5.65 13.44 -24.56
CA PRO A 105 5.98 12.48 -25.61
C PRO A 105 6.49 11.16 -25.04
N ASN A 106 7.16 11.20 -23.88
CA ASN A 106 7.88 10.05 -23.31
C ASN A 106 7.69 9.95 -21.78
N PRO A 107 6.60 9.31 -21.30
CA PRO A 107 6.46 8.93 -19.90
C PRO A 107 7.62 8.05 -19.40
N THR A 108 7.91 8.09 -18.10
CA THR A 108 8.93 7.23 -17.48
C THR A 108 8.26 6.05 -16.79
N PHE A 109 8.64 4.82 -17.18
CA PHE A 109 8.27 3.58 -16.52
C PHE A 109 9.49 2.94 -15.86
N LEU A 110 9.53 2.97 -14.53
CA LEU A 110 10.58 2.38 -13.73
C LEU A 110 9.99 1.25 -12.87
N ALA A 111 10.65 0.09 -12.85
CA ALA A 111 10.38 -0.95 -11.87
C ALA A 111 11.66 -1.31 -11.10
N THR A 112 11.55 -1.39 -9.78
CA THR A 112 12.65 -1.78 -8.88
C THR A 112 12.21 -2.91 -7.96
N LEU A 113 13.18 -3.70 -7.50
CA LEU A 113 12.98 -4.73 -6.48
C LEU A 113 13.60 -4.27 -5.17
N ARG A 114 13.08 -4.79 -4.06
CA ARG A 114 13.75 -4.74 -2.75
C ARG A 114 13.39 -5.98 -1.94
N PRO A 115 14.20 -6.38 -0.95
CA PRO A 115 13.85 -7.48 -0.07
C PRO A 115 12.58 -7.18 0.75
N LEU A 116 11.93 -8.24 1.24
CA LEU A 116 10.89 -8.10 2.25
C LEU A 116 11.46 -7.49 3.54
N PRO A 117 10.63 -6.81 4.36
CA PRO A 117 11.06 -6.37 5.67
C PRO A 117 11.59 -7.56 6.49
N PRO A 118 12.80 -7.46 7.08
CA PRO A 118 13.41 -8.59 7.79
C PRO A 118 12.60 -9.03 9.02
N ASP A 119 11.81 -8.13 9.60
CA ASP A 119 10.96 -8.38 10.75
C ASP A 119 9.51 -8.77 10.39
N LEU A 120 9.21 -9.00 9.11
CA LEU A 120 7.84 -9.28 8.64
C LEU A 120 7.21 -10.47 9.36
N ALA A 121 7.94 -11.58 9.52
CA ALA A 121 7.44 -12.77 10.20
C ALA A 121 7.05 -12.44 11.65
N ARG A 122 7.93 -11.71 12.36
CA ARG A 122 7.69 -11.24 13.73
C ARG A 122 6.46 -10.33 13.79
N ARG A 123 6.36 -9.34 12.91
CA ARG A 123 5.20 -8.42 12.86
C ARG A 123 3.87 -9.16 12.64
N ARG A 124 3.84 -10.16 11.76
CA ARG A 124 2.63 -10.98 11.53
C ARG A 124 2.32 -11.91 12.70
N ALA A 125 3.34 -12.40 13.40
CA ALA A 125 3.21 -13.29 14.53
C ALA A 125 2.85 -12.57 15.84
N GLU A 126 3.44 -11.41 16.12
CA GLU A 126 3.32 -10.71 17.41
C GLU A 126 2.43 -9.48 17.33
N GLY A 127 2.25 -8.92 16.13
CA GLY A 127 1.59 -7.64 15.91
C GLY A 127 2.54 -6.45 15.97
N VAL A 128 1.96 -5.27 15.76
CA VAL A 128 2.65 -3.98 15.82
C VAL A 128 1.87 -3.00 16.68
N GLU A 129 2.53 -1.90 17.04
CA GLU A 129 1.90 -0.75 17.66
C GLU A 129 1.55 0.30 16.60
N ALA A 130 0.54 1.11 16.86
CA ALA A 130 0.28 2.33 16.12
C ALA A 130 0.26 3.54 17.05
N ARG A 131 0.57 4.71 16.49
CA ARG A 131 0.45 6.00 17.18
C ARG A 131 -0.36 6.97 16.35
N THR A 132 -1.35 7.58 16.97
CA THR A 132 -2.18 8.59 16.35
C THR A 132 -1.35 9.83 16.02
N VAL A 133 -1.40 10.26 14.77
CA VAL A 133 -0.84 11.54 14.33
C VAL A 133 -1.96 12.58 14.39
N SER A 134 -1.85 13.52 15.33
CA SER A 134 -2.90 14.50 15.59
C SER A 134 -3.06 15.55 14.49
N GLN A 135 -2.06 15.72 13.63
CA GLN A 135 -2.17 16.56 12.44
C GLN A 135 -2.93 15.81 11.34
N SER A 136 -4.06 16.37 10.91
CA SER A 136 -4.85 15.81 9.82
C SER A 136 -4.09 15.89 8.50
N LEU A 137 -3.75 14.73 7.94
CA LEU A 137 -3.13 14.59 6.61
C LEU A 137 -4.12 14.08 5.56
N ARG A 138 -5.35 13.78 6.00
CA ARG A 138 -6.46 13.32 5.18
C ARG A 138 -7.62 14.29 5.33
N ALA A 139 -8.44 14.39 4.30
CA ALA A 139 -9.67 15.17 4.33
C ALA A 139 -10.67 14.51 3.39
N ARG A 140 -11.96 14.71 3.64
CA ARG A 140 -13.05 14.21 2.79
C ARG A 140 -13.19 15.06 1.53
N GLY A 141 -13.67 14.47 0.42
CA GLY A 141 -13.89 15.16 -0.85
C GLY A 141 -12.65 15.68 -1.60
N LEU A 142 -11.43 15.28 -1.25
CA LEU A 142 -10.24 15.67 -2.02
C LEU A 142 -10.26 14.99 -3.40
N ALA A 143 -10.02 15.76 -4.47
CA ALA A 143 -10.03 15.23 -5.82
C ALA A 143 -9.01 14.09 -6.05
N MET A 144 -7.90 14.08 -5.30
CA MET A 144 -6.85 13.06 -5.41
C MET A 144 -7.12 11.80 -4.56
N GLN A 145 -8.27 11.71 -3.88
CA GLN A 145 -8.62 10.50 -3.12
C GLN A 145 -8.69 9.28 -4.02
N GLY A 146 -8.34 8.12 -3.45
CA GLY A 146 -8.35 6.87 -4.19
C GLY A 146 -7.16 6.63 -5.12
N HIS A 147 -6.38 7.68 -5.42
CA HIS A 147 -5.24 7.60 -6.33
C HIS A 147 -3.90 7.43 -5.60
N LYS A 148 -3.09 6.46 -6.04
CA LYS A 148 -1.77 6.17 -5.48
C LYS A 148 -0.69 7.02 -6.17
N THR A 149 -0.72 8.33 -5.92
CA THR A 149 0.17 9.31 -6.54
C THR A 149 1.56 9.34 -5.89
N LEU A 150 2.53 9.96 -6.57
CA LEU A 150 3.87 10.20 -6.00
C LEU A 150 3.89 11.23 -4.87
N ALA A 151 2.78 11.92 -4.59
CA ALA A 151 2.66 12.92 -3.52
C ALA A 151 2.57 12.25 -2.12
N TYR A 152 3.61 11.49 -1.78
CA TYR A 152 3.68 10.64 -0.59
C TYR A 152 4.31 11.32 0.63
N LEU A 153 4.62 12.62 0.52
CA LEU A 153 5.33 13.39 1.55
C LEU A 153 4.59 13.39 2.89
N GLY A 154 3.26 13.46 2.89
CA GLY A 154 2.46 13.39 4.12
C GLY A 154 2.70 12.09 4.88
N SER A 155 2.63 10.94 4.20
CA SER A 155 2.94 9.64 4.79
C SER A 155 4.38 9.55 5.30
N VAL A 156 5.35 10.06 4.54
CA VAL A 156 6.77 10.10 4.96
C VAL A 156 6.96 10.95 6.21
N TRP A 157 6.33 12.13 6.25
CA TRP A 157 6.38 13.01 7.41
C TRP A 157 5.78 12.34 8.65
N ALA A 158 4.64 11.66 8.51
CA ALA A 158 4.00 10.92 9.60
C ALA A 158 4.89 9.80 10.14
N LEU A 159 5.54 9.03 9.26
CA LEU A 159 6.52 8.00 9.65
C LEU A 159 7.68 8.59 10.46
N GLY A 160 8.13 9.80 10.12
CA GLY A 160 9.16 10.53 10.87
C GLY A 160 8.71 11.06 12.24
N ARG A 161 7.41 11.07 12.55
CA ARG A 161 6.86 11.53 13.84
C ARG A 161 6.56 10.41 14.82
N VAL A 162 6.58 9.17 14.35
CA VAL A 162 6.29 7.98 15.15
C VAL A 162 7.57 7.13 15.24
N PRO A 163 8.49 7.47 16.16
CA PRO A 163 9.73 6.73 16.32
C PRO A 163 9.46 5.32 16.88
N GLY A 164 10.43 4.41 16.72
CA GLY A 164 10.37 3.06 17.28
C GLY A 164 9.62 2.03 16.41
N GLY A 165 9.28 2.37 15.17
CA GLY A 165 8.72 1.42 14.20
C GLY A 165 7.21 1.17 14.35
N ALA A 166 6.51 1.97 15.16
CA ALA A 166 5.05 1.96 15.20
C ALA A 166 4.45 2.57 13.92
N GLU A 167 3.28 2.09 13.52
CA GLU A 167 2.57 2.63 12.35
C GLU A 167 1.90 3.97 12.73
N PRO A 168 2.12 5.06 11.98
CA PRO A 168 1.36 6.28 12.18
C PRO A 168 -0.09 6.07 11.75
N LEU A 169 -1.03 6.30 12.66
CA LEU A 169 -2.46 6.28 12.39
C LEU A 169 -2.94 7.69 12.04
N LEU A 170 -3.45 7.86 10.83
CA LEU A 170 -3.83 9.14 10.26
C LEU A 170 -5.32 9.41 10.45
N LEU A 171 -5.63 10.66 10.79
CA LEU A 171 -6.99 11.16 10.91
C LEU A 171 -7.35 12.09 9.75
N THR A 172 -8.65 12.21 9.50
CA THR A 172 -9.20 13.23 8.62
C THR A 172 -9.23 14.59 9.31
N THR A 173 -9.49 15.66 8.56
CA THR A 173 -9.71 17.02 9.08
C THR A 173 -10.90 17.10 10.03
N GLU A 174 -11.85 16.17 9.93
CA GLU A 174 -13.00 16.05 10.82
C GLU A 174 -12.73 15.18 12.06
N GLY A 175 -11.52 14.64 12.21
CA GLY A 175 -11.15 13.80 13.35
C GLY A 175 -11.53 12.32 13.20
N HIS A 176 -11.99 11.89 12.02
CA HIS A 176 -12.26 10.47 11.76
C HIS A 176 -10.96 9.71 11.50
N LEU A 177 -10.90 8.44 11.92
CA LEU A 177 -9.93 7.45 11.49
C LEU A 177 -9.96 7.32 9.95
N ALA A 178 -8.79 7.35 9.32
CA ALA A 178 -8.65 7.17 7.88
C ALA A 178 -7.86 5.90 7.53
N GLU A 179 -6.56 5.88 7.83
CA GLU A 179 -5.67 4.74 7.55
C GLU A 179 -4.34 4.92 8.28
N GLY A 180 -3.47 3.91 8.24
CA GLY A 180 -2.06 4.09 8.57
C GLY A 180 -1.31 4.84 7.45
N ALA A 181 -0.10 5.34 7.73
CA ALA A 181 0.73 6.01 6.72
C ALA A 181 1.05 5.10 5.51
N THR A 182 1.12 3.79 5.73
CA THR A 182 1.49 2.78 4.73
C THR A 182 0.52 1.59 4.65
N SER A 183 -0.63 1.66 5.32
CA SER A 183 -1.57 0.54 5.45
C SER A 183 -3.01 0.99 5.67
N ASN A 184 -3.99 0.19 5.27
CA ASN A 184 -5.37 0.39 5.69
C ASN A 184 -5.59 -0.16 7.12
N LEU A 185 -6.61 0.36 7.81
CA LEU A 185 -6.98 -0.02 9.19
C LEU A 185 -8.28 -0.83 9.19
N PHE A 186 -8.31 -1.89 9.99
CA PHE A 186 -9.51 -2.64 10.35
C PHE A 186 -9.51 -2.94 11.84
N TRP A 187 -10.70 -3.13 12.41
CA TRP A 187 -10.86 -3.66 13.76
C TRP A 187 -12.12 -4.50 13.89
N VAL A 188 -12.19 -5.29 14.95
CA VAL A 188 -13.34 -6.12 15.29
C VAL A 188 -13.89 -5.65 16.62
N ARG A 189 -15.21 -5.48 16.67
CA ARG A 189 -15.94 -5.20 17.89
C ARG A 189 -17.24 -5.99 17.89
N ASP A 190 -17.49 -6.73 18.98
CA ASP A 190 -18.74 -7.48 19.18
C ASP A 190 -19.09 -8.38 17.97
N GLY A 191 -18.07 -9.01 17.38
CA GLY A 191 -18.21 -9.91 16.22
C GLY A 191 -18.37 -9.22 14.87
N VAL A 192 -18.34 -7.89 14.79
CA VAL A 192 -18.41 -7.12 13.53
C VAL A 192 -17.05 -6.53 13.22
N CYS A 193 -16.61 -6.64 11.96
CA CYS A 193 -15.41 -5.98 11.48
C CYS A 193 -15.74 -4.59 10.95
N HIS A 194 -14.90 -3.62 11.25
CA HIS A 194 -15.05 -2.23 10.87
C HIS A 194 -13.82 -1.76 10.11
N THR A 195 -14.02 -0.83 9.18
CA THR A 195 -12.95 -0.13 8.46
C THR A 195 -13.39 1.29 8.15
N PRO A 196 -12.46 2.27 8.08
CA PRO A 196 -12.78 3.60 7.61
C PRO A 196 -13.39 3.58 6.21
N HIS A 197 -14.42 4.41 6.01
CA HIS A 197 -15.08 4.60 4.72
C HIS A 197 -14.10 5.21 3.69
N PRO A 198 -14.15 4.83 2.40
CA PRO A 198 -13.28 5.38 1.35
C PRO A 198 -13.21 6.91 1.31
N ASP A 199 -14.34 7.59 1.55
CA ASP A 199 -14.42 9.06 1.59
C ASP A 199 -13.56 9.73 2.67
N THR A 200 -13.04 8.96 3.66
CA THR A 200 -12.01 9.46 4.59
C THR A 200 -10.69 9.80 3.88
N GLY A 201 -10.59 9.50 2.59
CA GLY A 201 -9.39 9.67 1.79
C GLY A 201 -8.37 8.56 1.99
N CYS A 202 -8.77 7.45 2.61
CA CYS A 202 -7.97 6.24 2.65
C CYS A 202 -7.83 5.66 1.24
N LEU A 203 -6.68 5.03 0.98
CA LEU A 203 -6.44 4.41 -0.30
C LEU A 203 -7.30 3.13 -0.40
N PRO A 204 -7.98 2.84 -1.52
CA PRO A 204 -8.64 1.56 -1.76
C PRO A 204 -7.57 0.47 -1.93
N GLY A 205 -7.06 -0.03 -0.82
CA GLY A 205 -5.97 -1.00 -0.77
C GLY A 205 -6.36 -2.33 -1.40
N ILE A 206 -5.44 -2.91 -2.18
CA ILE A 206 -5.65 -4.23 -2.78
C ILE A 206 -5.68 -5.31 -1.68
N ALA A 207 -4.75 -5.28 -0.72
CA ALA A 207 -4.77 -6.17 0.44
C ALA A 207 -6.01 -5.95 1.33
N ALA A 208 -6.47 -4.71 1.49
CA ALA A 208 -7.70 -4.41 2.21
C ALA A 208 -8.93 -5.04 1.54
N ARG A 209 -9.02 -4.97 0.20
CA ARG A 209 -10.06 -5.66 -0.56
C ARG A 209 -9.99 -7.17 -0.40
N VAL A 210 -8.80 -7.77 -0.47
CA VAL A 210 -8.62 -9.21 -0.22
C VAL A 210 -9.08 -9.57 1.21
N ALA A 211 -8.73 -8.77 2.22
CA ALA A 211 -9.17 -8.97 3.59
C ALA A 211 -10.70 -8.92 3.73
N ARG A 212 -11.39 -7.98 3.04
CA ARG A 212 -12.86 -7.94 3.01
C ARG A 212 -13.48 -9.15 2.31
N GLU A 213 -12.93 -9.57 1.18
CA GLU A 213 -13.37 -10.79 0.48
C GLU A 213 -13.23 -12.03 1.38
N ARG A 214 -12.13 -12.12 2.15
CA ARG A 214 -11.91 -13.23 3.09
C ARG A 214 -12.81 -13.13 4.31
N ALA A 215 -13.05 -11.94 4.84
CA ALA A 215 -14.01 -11.72 5.92
C ALA A 215 -15.42 -12.19 5.51
N ALA A 216 -15.88 -11.80 4.32
CA ALA A 216 -17.16 -12.25 3.78
C ALA A 216 -17.23 -13.77 3.64
N ALA A 217 -16.18 -14.41 3.13
CA ALA A 217 -16.10 -15.87 3.01
C ALA A 217 -16.13 -16.60 4.36
N LEU A 218 -15.70 -15.93 5.44
CA LEU A 218 -15.74 -16.45 6.82
C LEU A 218 -17.04 -16.10 7.56
N GLY A 219 -18.00 -15.44 6.90
CA GLY A 219 -19.24 -14.96 7.52
C GLY A 219 -19.06 -13.78 8.46
N LEU A 220 -17.94 -13.05 8.37
CA LEU A 220 -17.66 -11.86 9.15
C LEU A 220 -18.19 -10.62 8.43
N GLU A 221 -19.17 -9.95 9.03
CA GLU A 221 -19.68 -8.67 8.51
C GLU A 221 -18.57 -7.62 8.55
N VAL A 222 -18.40 -6.87 7.45
CA VAL A 222 -17.51 -5.71 7.38
C VAL A 222 -18.33 -4.44 7.18
N ARG A 223 -18.26 -3.51 8.14
CA ARG A 223 -18.92 -2.20 8.09
C ARG A 223 -17.91 -1.11 7.74
N GLU A 224 -18.15 -0.45 6.63
CA GLU A 224 -17.45 0.79 6.29
C GLU A 224 -18.18 1.97 6.93
N GLY A 225 -17.44 2.92 7.50
CA GLY A 225 -18.05 4.04 8.19
C GLY A 225 -17.08 5.14 8.59
N PHE A 226 -17.62 6.20 9.17
CA PHE A 226 -16.85 7.28 9.78
C PHE A 226 -16.74 6.99 11.27
N TYR A 227 -15.51 6.83 11.74
CA TYR A 227 -15.23 6.38 13.09
C TYR A 227 -14.18 7.28 13.72
N GLU A 228 -14.38 7.65 14.98
CA GLU A 228 -13.38 8.37 15.76
C GLU A 228 -12.42 7.39 16.48
N PRO A 229 -11.23 7.84 16.93
CA PRO A 229 -10.27 7.00 17.67
C PRO A 229 -10.86 6.24 18.86
N GLY A 230 -11.87 6.79 19.53
CA GLY A 230 -12.58 6.13 20.63
C GLY A 230 -13.21 4.79 20.24
N HIS A 231 -13.65 4.62 18.99
CA HIS A 231 -14.19 3.36 18.49
C HIS A 231 -13.12 2.27 18.42
N LEU A 232 -11.93 2.62 17.90
CA LEU A 232 -10.79 1.70 17.82
C LEU A 232 -10.26 1.35 19.21
N ALA A 233 -10.26 2.31 20.14
CA ALA A 233 -9.83 2.07 21.53
C ALA A 233 -10.72 1.05 22.26
N GLN A 234 -11.94 0.81 21.80
CA GLN A 234 -12.86 -0.19 22.34
C GLN A 234 -12.82 -1.52 21.59
N ALA A 235 -11.97 -1.67 20.57
CA ALA A 235 -11.92 -2.87 19.75
C ALA A 235 -11.45 -4.10 20.55
N ASP A 236 -12.02 -5.26 20.22
CA ASP A 236 -11.60 -6.55 20.76
C ASP A 236 -10.31 -7.03 20.09
N GLU A 237 -10.15 -6.70 18.80
CA GLU A 237 -8.95 -6.93 18.00
C GLU A 237 -8.82 -5.85 16.92
N ALA A 238 -7.60 -5.53 16.48
CA ALA A 238 -7.38 -4.69 15.31
C ALA A 238 -6.27 -5.23 14.42
N PHE A 239 -6.27 -4.81 13.16
CA PHE A 239 -5.23 -5.17 12.20
C PHE A 239 -5.06 -4.13 11.10
N LEU A 240 -3.87 -4.14 10.52
CA LEU A 240 -3.45 -3.29 9.42
C LEU A 240 -3.27 -4.14 8.17
N THR A 241 -3.51 -3.55 7.00
CA THR A 241 -3.31 -4.26 5.73
C THR A 241 -2.53 -3.45 4.69
N ASN A 242 -1.60 -4.11 4.00
CA ASN A 242 -1.05 -3.61 2.73
C ASN A 242 -0.50 -4.77 1.89
N SER A 243 -0.23 -4.54 0.60
CA SER A 243 0.17 -5.60 -0.34
C SER A 243 1.54 -6.25 -0.04
N VAL A 244 2.36 -5.66 0.84
CA VAL A 244 3.68 -6.18 1.22
C VAL A 244 3.60 -7.04 2.47
N VAL A 245 2.94 -6.53 3.50
CA VAL A 245 2.89 -7.17 4.83
C VAL A 245 1.63 -8.01 5.05
N GLU A 246 0.72 -8.02 4.08
CA GLU A 246 -0.55 -8.74 4.11
C GLU A 246 -1.47 -8.21 5.21
N ILE A 247 -1.76 -9.03 6.22
CA ILE A 247 -2.53 -8.68 7.42
C ILE A 247 -1.59 -8.73 8.62
N VAL A 248 -1.43 -7.60 9.30
CA VAL A 248 -0.59 -7.45 10.49
C VAL A 248 -1.46 -7.05 11.68
N PRO A 249 -1.45 -7.81 12.80
CA PRO A 249 -2.21 -7.45 13.99
C PRO A 249 -1.76 -6.10 14.55
N LEU A 250 -2.71 -5.29 15.00
CA LEU A 250 -2.48 -4.05 15.73
C LEU A 250 -2.80 -4.32 17.20
N VAL A 251 -1.76 -4.39 18.03
CA VAL A 251 -1.87 -4.85 19.43
C VAL A 251 -1.83 -3.73 20.44
N ALA A 252 -1.36 -2.54 20.05
CA ALA A 252 -1.41 -1.35 20.88
C ALA A 252 -1.65 -0.09 20.05
N LEU A 253 -2.40 0.84 20.61
CA LEU A 253 -2.64 2.18 20.08
C LEU A 253 -2.27 3.21 21.16
N ASP A 254 -1.40 4.15 20.82
CA ASP A 254 -1.01 5.25 21.72
C ASP A 254 -0.51 4.76 23.10
N GLY A 255 0.21 3.64 23.11
CA GLY A 255 0.74 3.01 24.32
C GLY A 255 -0.28 2.22 25.14
N ARG A 256 -1.52 2.06 24.66
CA ARG A 256 -2.57 1.24 25.30
C ARG A 256 -2.82 -0.01 24.49
N ALA A 257 -3.04 -1.13 25.18
CA ALA A 257 -3.38 -2.39 24.52
C ALA A 257 -4.70 -2.26 23.74
N VAL A 258 -4.72 -2.83 22.53
CA VAL A 258 -5.97 -3.11 21.81
C VAL A 258 -6.45 -4.50 22.23
N GLY A 259 -7.68 -4.60 22.74
CA GLY A 259 -8.20 -5.83 23.32
C GLY A 259 -7.26 -6.42 24.38
N ALA A 260 -6.82 -7.66 24.14
CA ALA A 260 -5.90 -8.37 25.04
C ALA A 260 -4.40 -8.04 24.83
N GLY A 261 -4.05 -7.04 24.00
CA GLY A 261 -2.65 -6.67 23.72
C GLY A 261 -1.87 -7.73 22.95
N ARG A 262 -2.56 -8.61 22.23
CA ARG A 262 -1.99 -9.71 21.44
C ARG A 262 -2.85 -9.97 20.21
N PRO A 263 -2.31 -10.61 19.15
CA PRO A 263 -3.11 -10.98 17.97
C PRO A 263 -4.29 -11.85 18.38
N GLY A 264 -5.50 -11.43 18.02
CA GLY A 264 -6.69 -12.19 18.37
C GLY A 264 -7.12 -13.19 17.28
N ALA A 265 -8.17 -13.94 17.60
CA ALA A 265 -8.59 -15.12 16.83
C ALA A 265 -9.17 -14.76 15.46
N VAL A 266 -9.91 -13.65 15.33
CA VAL A 266 -10.46 -13.23 14.03
C VAL A 266 -9.33 -12.80 13.10
N THR A 267 -8.37 -12.04 13.63
CA THR A 267 -7.19 -11.62 12.88
C THR A 267 -6.38 -12.83 12.38
N ARG A 268 -6.19 -13.85 13.22
CA ARG A 268 -5.50 -15.11 12.83
C ARG A 268 -6.22 -15.86 11.71
N ARG A 269 -7.54 -16.04 11.82
CA ARG A 269 -8.35 -16.69 10.79
C ARG A 269 -8.26 -15.94 9.45
N LEU A 270 -8.25 -14.61 9.49
CA LEU A 270 -8.05 -13.79 8.30
C LEU A 270 -6.64 -13.94 7.71
N GLN A 271 -5.59 -14.02 8.54
CA GLN A 271 -4.23 -14.31 8.06
C GLN A 271 -4.15 -15.67 7.34
N GLU A 272 -4.78 -16.71 7.88
CA GLU A 272 -4.85 -18.05 7.28
C GLU A 272 -5.58 -18.01 5.94
N ALA A 273 -6.75 -17.37 5.90
CA ALA A 273 -7.55 -17.22 4.68
C ALA A 273 -6.83 -16.38 3.61
N TYR A 274 -6.07 -15.35 4.01
CA TYR A 274 -5.24 -14.57 3.09
C TYR A 274 -4.11 -15.42 2.51
N ALA A 275 -3.40 -16.18 3.36
CA ALA A 275 -2.32 -17.05 2.92
C ALA A 275 -2.83 -18.15 1.96
N GLU A 276 -4.05 -18.65 2.18
CA GLU A 276 -4.70 -19.57 1.26
C GLU A 276 -5.02 -18.92 -0.10
N ALA A 277 -5.54 -17.69 -0.12
CA ALA A 277 -5.78 -16.95 -1.35
C ALA A 277 -4.47 -16.75 -2.14
N VAL A 278 -3.37 -16.42 -1.46
CA VAL A 278 -2.05 -16.32 -2.10
C VAL A 278 -1.63 -17.65 -2.75
N ARG A 279 -1.81 -18.79 -2.06
CA ARG A 279 -1.46 -20.11 -2.63
C ARG A 279 -2.32 -20.48 -3.84
N ARG A 280 -3.62 -20.15 -3.81
CA ARG A 280 -4.57 -20.50 -4.88
C ARG A 280 -4.46 -19.57 -6.09
N GLU A 281 -4.36 -18.27 -5.86
CA GLU A 281 -4.43 -17.23 -6.90
C GLU A 281 -3.05 -16.75 -7.37
N GLY A 282 -2.02 -16.80 -6.51
CA GLY A 282 -0.63 -16.49 -6.88
C GLY A 282 0.03 -17.57 -7.72
N GLY A 283 -0.66 -18.71 -7.90
CA GLY A 283 -0.14 -19.94 -8.47
C GLY A 283 0.84 -20.62 -7.51
N ALA A 284 0.62 -21.90 -7.23
CA ALA A 284 1.65 -22.71 -6.58
C ALA A 284 2.95 -22.67 -7.42
N PRO A 285 4.13 -22.75 -6.78
CA PRO A 285 5.37 -23.02 -7.51
C PRO A 285 5.22 -24.27 -8.38
#